data_AF-A0A3D0HGB6-F1
#
_entry.id   AF-A0A3D0HGB6-F1
#
_cell.length_a   1.000
_cell.length_b   1.000
_cell.length_c   1.000
_cell.angle_alpha   90.00
_cell.angle_beta   90.00
_cell.angle_gamma   90.00
#
_symmetry.space_group_name_H-M   'P 1'
#
loop_
_entity.id
_entity.type
_entity.pdbx_description
1 polymer ?
#
loop_
_entity_poly.entity_id
_entity_poly.type
_entity_poly.pdbx_seq_one_letter_code
_entity_poly.pdbx_strand_id
1 'polypeptide(L)'
;MPSGTTRRDLPAMTTSYDVRRTDWLIVFGVAVYLCVTRASKTVCIAILIAVAISCFVGLRRSIISRSGASLLILIFVFGAINSQRATNDFADVRLGEYEGYATVMSDPQNIGAATRTALEIEGDRFIVYTYGRPAWRLAGAKVGEQVFVRGLRESFARGTESRWMAQHIKGKFRLESVGEQRLVASPILRSVQRVRDLVQLGSDSFEFNDRALFTGLVIGDDTRQSESMIDAFRKSGLAHLVAVSGQNVSFVLAALSPLLSRLKNRLRIIATLGVLAWFVLITRVEPSVVRAATMAGLAFLSVTFGRPTRTMRLIALTVLLAVIVDPLLAWSVGFFMSVGATCGLCIGAAPLAQIIRRPKWLAQLIGATVAAQLGVMPVVILIFGLPSVTGIIANVLAVPIAGLVMLVGLPMSLFSALISNFGLGEIGDLVMLPIQVGVRWVWWVAEIFAHLRFEGTVNLALWLGVLAGIIALRHRSSSV
;
A
#
# COMPACT_ATOMS: atom_id res chain seq x y z
N MET A 1 5.97 12.82 55.91
CA MET A 1 5.35 13.36 54.67
C MET A 1 6.21 12.98 53.49
N PRO A 2 5.66 12.30 52.47
CA PRO A 2 6.43 11.74 51.36
C PRO A 2 6.50 12.70 50.17
N SER A 3 7.67 12.87 49.56
CA SER A 3 7.81 13.45 48.22
C SER A 3 9.04 12.85 47.53
N GLY A 4 8.78 11.96 46.59
CA GLY A 4 9.79 11.29 45.79
C GLY A 4 9.11 10.55 44.65
N THR A 5 8.52 11.31 43.73
CA THR A 5 7.83 10.81 42.55
C THR A 5 8.80 10.03 41.68
N THR A 6 8.63 8.72 41.70
CA THR A 6 9.25 7.76 40.78
C THR A 6 8.90 8.12 39.35
N ARG A 7 9.94 8.44 38.58
CA ARG A 7 9.92 8.52 37.12
C ARG A 7 9.40 7.16 36.61
N ARG A 8 8.15 7.13 36.13
CA ARG A 8 7.62 5.95 35.45
C ARG A 8 8.41 5.78 34.16
N ASP A 9 9.35 4.85 34.18
CA ASP A 9 9.95 4.29 32.99
C ASP A 9 8.83 3.77 32.09
N LEU A 10 8.63 4.44 30.96
CA LEU A 10 7.84 3.90 29.85
C LEU A 10 8.52 2.58 29.44
N PRO A 11 7.81 1.44 29.41
CA PRO A 11 8.43 0.20 29.00
C PRO A 11 8.90 0.36 27.55
N ALA A 12 10.22 0.33 27.36
CA ALA A 12 10.82 0.15 26.06
C ALA A 12 10.13 -1.07 25.43
N MET A 13 9.58 -0.91 24.22
CA MET A 13 9.09 -2.03 23.41
C MET A 13 10.25 -3.01 23.24
N THR A 14 10.31 -4.02 24.11
CA THR A 14 11.16 -5.17 23.93
C THR A 14 10.60 -5.91 22.73
N THR A 15 11.26 -5.72 21.60
CA THR A 15 11.10 -6.55 20.40
C THR A 15 11.55 -7.95 20.76
N SER A 16 10.70 -8.72 21.44
CA SER A 16 10.96 -10.13 21.68
C SER A 16 10.80 -10.87 20.34
N TYR A 17 11.94 -11.19 19.72
CA TYR A 17 12.06 -11.95 18.46
C TYR A 17 11.71 -13.44 18.62
N ASP A 18 11.21 -13.83 19.78
CA ASP A 18 10.94 -15.22 20.11
C ASP A 18 9.63 -15.68 19.43
N VAL A 19 9.71 -16.12 18.18
CA VAL A 19 8.55 -16.61 17.41
C VAL A 19 8.05 -17.92 18.04
N ARG A 20 6.88 -17.88 18.70
CA ARG A 20 6.29 -19.09 19.29
C ARG A 20 5.76 -19.98 18.17
N ARG A 21 5.73 -21.31 18.41
CA ARG A 21 5.10 -22.30 17.49
C ARG A 21 3.69 -21.90 17.02
N THR A 22 2.92 -21.23 17.87
CA THR A 22 1.56 -20.76 17.54
C THR A 22 1.53 -19.63 16.51
N ASP A 23 2.58 -18.83 16.38
CA ASP A 23 2.65 -17.77 15.37
C ASP A 23 2.91 -18.37 13.98
N TRP A 24 3.75 -19.41 13.90
CA TRP A 24 3.99 -20.18 12.67
C TRP A 24 2.74 -20.90 12.15
N LEU A 25 1.85 -21.35 13.03
CA LEU A 25 0.58 -21.96 12.62
C LEU A 25 -0.32 -20.96 11.88
N ILE A 26 -0.39 -19.71 12.35
CA ILE A 26 -1.20 -18.68 11.68
C ILE A 26 -0.56 -18.30 10.34
N VAL A 27 0.77 -18.14 10.30
CA VAL A 27 1.52 -17.88 9.06
C VAL A 27 1.29 -19.01 8.04
N PHE A 28 1.36 -20.26 8.47
CA PHE A 28 1.11 -21.42 7.61
C PHE A 28 -0.34 -21.44 7.10
N GLY A 29 -1.33 -21.20 7.98
CA GLY A 29 -2.74 -21.12 7.59
C GLY A 29 -3.00 -20.03 6.54
N VAL A 30 -2.34 -18.88 6.68
CA VAL A 30 -2.40 -17.78 5.70
C VAL A 30 -1.76 -18.17 4.38
N ALA A 31 -0.57 -18.78 4.40
CA ALA A 31 0.10 -19.21 3.18
C ALA A 31 -0.72 -20.24 2.40
N VAL A 32 -1.31 -21.20 3.12
CA VAL A 32 -2.24 -22.19 2.56
C VAL A 32 -3.46 -21.51 1.96
N TYR A 33 -4.09 -20.56 2.67
CA TYR A 33 -5.23 -19.80 2.16
C TYR A 33 -4.88 -19.14 0.83
N LEU A 34 -3.77 -18.40 0.77
CA LEU A 34 -3.32 -17.71 -0.44
C LEU A 34 -3.07 -18.66 -1.62
N CYS A 35 -2.51 -19.84 -1.34
CA CYS A 35 -2.30 -20.87 -2.37
C CYS A 35 -3.62 -21.39 -2.92
N VAL A 36 -4.61 -21.63 -2.05
CA VAL A 36 -5.96 -22.06 -2.45
C VAL A 36 -6.64 -20.99 -3.31
N THR A 37 -6.46 -19.70 -2.98
CA THR A 37 -7.12 -18.61 -3.72
C THR A 37 -6.64 -18.47 -5.16
N ARG A 38 -5.42 -18.91 -5.46
CA ARG A 38 -4.84 -18.89 -6.81
C ARG A 38 -4.87 -20.24 -7.52
N ALA A 39 -5.24 -21.31 -6.80
CA ALA A 39 -5.20 -22.66 -7.31
C ALA A 39 -6.42 -22.96 -8.19
N SER A 40 -6.20 -23.78 -9.24
CA SER A 40 -7.31 -24.41 -9.94
C SER A 40 -8.04 -25.39 -9.01
N LYS A 41 -9.30 -25.73 -9.31
CA LYS A 41 -10.11 -26.65 -8.48
C LYS A 41 -9.34 -27.94 -8.13
N THR A 42 -8.59 -28.50 -9.07
CA THR A 42 -7.76 -29.70 -8.90
C THR A 42 -6.61 -29.47 -7.92
N VAL A 43 -5.95 -28.32 -8.00
CA VAL A 43 -4.85 -27.94 -7.11
C VAL A 43 -5.38 -27.63 -5.70
N CYS A 44 -6.57 -27.05 -5.55
CA CYS A 44 -7.21 -26.85 -4.25
C CYS A 44 -7.44 -28.17 -3.50
N ILE A 45 -7.90 -29.22 -4.21
CA ILE A 45 -8.08 -30.56 -3.64
C ILE A 45 -6.73 -31.15 -3.21
N ALA A 46 -5.68 -31.00 -4.01
CA ALA A 46 -4.34 -31.45 -3.65
C ALA A 46 -3.79 -30.73 -2.40
N ILE A 47 -4.00 -29.40 -2.29
CA ILE A 47 -3.61 -28.63 -1.11
C ILE A 47 -4.42 -29.07 0.12
N LEU A 48 -5.74 -29.32 0.00
CA LEU A 48 -6.56 -29.85 1.08
C LEU A 48 -5.99 -31.17 1.62
N ILE A 49 -5.67 -32.11 0.74
CA ILE A 49 -5.10 -33.40 1.11
C ILE A 49 -3.75 -33.22 1.82
N ALA A 50 -2.86 -32.38 1.27
CA ALA A 50 -1.56 -32.09 1.88
C ALA A 50 -1.69 -31.45 3.27
N VAL A 51 -2.64 -30.53 3.45
CA VAL A 51 -2.93 -29.87 4.74
C VAL A 51 -3.52 -30.86 5.75
N ALA A 52 -4.44 -31.72 5.31
CA ALA A 52 -5.04 -32.76 6.16
C ALA A 52 -3.98 -33.77 6.63
N ILE A 53 -3.10 -34.23 5.73
CA ILE A 53 -1.97 -35.11 6.07
C ILE A 53 -1.00 -34.41 7.02
N SER A 54 -0.65 -33.15 6.75
CA SER A 54 0.25 -32.36 7.62
C SER A 54 -0.33 -32.14 9.02
N CYS A 55 -1.63 -31.87 9.11
CA CYS A 55 -2.34 -31.77 10.39
C CYS A 55 -2.35 -33.12 11.11
N PHE A 56 -2.65 -34.22 10.43
CA PHE A 56 -2.65 -35.57 11.00
C PHE A 56 -1.28 -35.97 11.55
N VAL A 57 -0.21 -35.74 10.78
CA VAL A 57 1.18 -36.00 11.21
C VAL A 57 1.58 -35.07 12.36
N GLY A 58 1.21 -33.79 12.30
CA GLY A 58 1.50 -32.81 13.35
C GLY A 58 0.78 -33.10 14.67
N LEU A 59 -0.46 -33.59 14.61
CA LEU A 59 -1.23 -34.10 15.74
C LEU A 59 -0.58 -35.35 16.34
N ARG A 60 -0.19 -36.32 15.49
CA ARG A 60 0.45 -37.57 15.93
C ARG A 60 1.80 -37.34 16.60
N ARG A 61 2.57 -36.37 16.11
CA ARG A 61 3.88 -35.98 16.70
C ARG A 61 3.77 -34.96 17.84
N SER A 62 2.56 -34.62 18.28
CA SER A 62 2.29 -33.59 19.32
C SER A 62 2.97 -32.24 19.02
N ILE A 63 3.16 -31.93 17.73
CA ILE A 63 3.73 -30.67 17.24
C ILE A 63 2.62 -29.60 17.22
N ILE A 64 1.38 -30.00 16.93
CA ILE A 64 0.20 -29.14 16.78
C ILE A 64 -0.89 -29.60 17.75
N SER A 65 -1.56 -28.67 18.42
CA SER A 65 -2.72 -28.97 19.27
C SER A 65 -3.96 -29.29 18.45
N ARG A 66 -4.93 -30.03 19.01
CA ARG A 66 -6.23 -30.29 18.37
C ARG A 66 -6.94 -29.00 17.95
N SER A 67 -6.90 -27.99 18.80
CA SER A 67 -7.46 -26.66 18.52
C SER A 67 -6.73 -25.92 17.39
N GLY A 68 -5.42 -26.12 17.25
CA GLY A 68 -4.63 -25.54 16.17
C GLY A 68 -4.92 -26.21 14.82
N ALA A 69 -5.07 -27.54 14.81
CA ALA A 69 -5.44 -28.28 13.61
C ALA A 69 -6.86 -27.95 13.14
N SER A 70 -7.83 -27.86 14.07
CA SER A 70 -9.20 -27.48 13.71
C SER A 70 -9.29 -26.05 13.15
N LEU A 71 -8.51 -25.11 13.71
CA LEU A 71 -8.42 -23.74 13.20
C LEU A 71 -7.86 -23.70 11.76
N LEU A 72 -6.82 -24.48 11.46
CA LEU A 72 -6.25 -24.56 10.11
C LEU A 72 -7.24 -25.13 9.10
N ILE A 73 -7.97 -26.19 9.46
CA ILE A 73 -9.02 -26.78 8.62
C ILE A 73 -10.15 -25.76 8.40
N LEU A 74 -10.58 -25.05 9.43
CA LEU A 74 -11.62 -24.04 9.32
C LEU A 74 -11.20 -22.89 8.38
N ILE A 75 -9.98 -22.36 8.55
CA ILE A 75 -9.41 -21.33 7.68
C ILE A 75 -9.37 -21.81 6.23
N PHE A 76 -8.97 -23.07 6.01
CA PHE A 76 -8.93 -23.67 4.68
C PHE A 76 -10.33 -23.76 4.05
N VAL A 77 -11.29 -24.39 4.74
CA VAL A 77 -12.63 -24.63 4.20
C VAL A 77 -13.33 -23.32 3.92
N PHE A 78 -13.26 -22.39 4.87
CA PHE A 78 -13.81 -21.05 4.69
C PHE A 78 -13.14 -20.34 3.52
N GLY A 79 -11.81 -20.43 3.40
CA GLY A 79 -11.06 -19.81 2.31
C GLY A 79 -11.40 -20.36 0.94
N ALA A 80 -11.55 -21.67 0.81
CA ALA A 80 -11.95 -22.32 -0.44
C ALA A 80 -13.36 -21.87 -0.86
N ILE A 81 -14.32 -21.86 0.07
CA ILE A 81 -15.69 -21.42 -0.20
C ILE A 81 -15.71 -19.93 -0.60
N ASN A 82 -15.03 -19.08 0.17
CA ASN A 82 -15.01 -17.63 -0.07
C ASN A 82 -14.34 -17.30 -1.42
N SER A 83 -13.20 -17.94 -1.71
CA SER A 83 -12.50 -17.80 -2.99
C SER A 83 -13.35 -18.25 -4.17
N GLN A 84 -14.06 -19.38 -4.03
CA GLN A 84 -14.91 -19.88 -5.11
C GLN A 84 -16.10 -18.97 -5.37
N ARG A 85 -16.73 -18.44 -4.31
CA ARG A 85 -17.81 -17.45 -4.42
C ARG A 85 -17.33 -16.21 -5.16
N ALA A 86 -16.24 -15.59 -4.70
CA ALA A 86 -15.72 -14.38 -5.33
C ALA A 86 -15.30 -14.59 -6.80
N THR A 87 -14.74 -15.75 -7.14
CA THR A 87 -14.37 -16.06 -8.54
C THR A 87 -15.60 -16.27 -9.42
N ASN A 88 -16.65 -16.92 -8.90
CA ASN A 88 -17.91 -17.07 -9.61
C ASN A 88 -18.60 -15.72 -9.82
N ASP A 89 -18.66 -14.90 -8.77
CA ASP A 89 -19.25 -13.56 -8.82
C ASP A 89 -18.49 -12.66 -9.80
N PHE A 90 -17.16 -12.83 -9.92
CA PHE A 90 -16.35 -12.11 -10.90
C PHE A 90 -16.63 -12.56 -12.35
N ALA A 91 -16.89 -13.86 -12.56
CA ALA A 91 -17.20 -14.41 -13.88
C ALA A 91 -18.62 -14.08 -14.35
N ASP A 92 -19.53 -13.79 -13.43
CA ASP A 92 -20.88 -13.32 -13.74
C ASP A 92 -20.85 -11.82 -14.10
N VAL A 93 -20.93 -11.54 -15.41
CA VAL A 93 -20.87 -10.19 -15.99
C VAL A 93 -21.95 -10.03 -17.04
N ARG A 94 -22.71 -8.95 -16.93
CA ARG A 94 -23.67 -8.57 -17.97
C ARG A 94 -22.94 -7.91 -19.13
N LEU A 95 -22.86 -8.60 -20.26
CA LEU A 95 -22.28 -8.12 -21.51
C LEU A 95 -23.36 -7.54 -22.43
N GLY A 96 -22.96 -6.71 -23.40
CA GLY A 96 -23.86 -6.11 -24.38
C GLY A 96 -23.91 -4.59 -24.33
N GLU A 97 -24.81 -4.00 -25.11
CA GLU A 97 -25.00 -2.55 -25.16
C GLU A 97 -25.57 -2.02 -23.85
N TYR A 98 -25.12 -0.83 -23.47
CA TYR A 98 -25.62 -0.12 -22.31
C TYR A 98 -25.71 1.37 -22.55
N GLU A 99 -26.80 1.94 -22.07
CA GLU A 99 -27.07 3.36 -22.06
C GLU A 99 -27.66 3.73 -20.69
N GLY A 100 -26.96 4.55 -19.92
CA GLY A 100 -27.38 4.91 -18.56
C GLY A 100 -26.31 5.59 -17.73
N TYR A 101 -26.60 5.79 -16.44
CA TYR A 101 -25.65 6.39 -15.51
C TYR A 101 -24.65 5.36 -14.99
N ALA A 102 -23.36 5.69 -15.11
CA ALA A 102 -22.27 4.95 -14.52
C ALA A 102 -21.59 5.76 -13.43
N THR A 103 -21.16 5.11 -12.35
CA THR A 103 -20.43 5.77 -11.25
C THR A 103 -18.93 5.70 -11.50
N VAL A 104 -18.22 6.80 -11.36
CA VAL A 104 -16.76 6.84 -11.51
C VAL A 104 -16.10 6.22 -10.28
N MET A 105 -15.33 5.15 -10.48
CA MET A 105 -14.70 4.39 -9.39
C MET A 105 -13.21 4.63 -9.26
N SER A 106 -12.55 5.08 -10.32
CA SER A 106 -11.14 5.48 -10.29
C SER A 106 -10.98 6.85 -10.96
N ASP A 107 -9.90 7.55 -10.63
CA ASP A 107 -9.64 8.81 -11.30
C ASP A 107 -9.34 8.54 -12.77
N PRO A 108 -9.79 9.45 -13.64
CA PRO A 108 -9.32 9.52 -15.01
C PRO A 108 -7.80 9.74 -15.03
N GLN A 109 -7.07 8.80 -15.60
CA GLN A 109 -5.63 8.90 -15.84
C GLN A 109 -5.36 9.03 -17.33
N ASN A 110 -4.50 9.97 -17.71
CA ASN A 110 -4.09 10.13 -19.10
C ASN A 110 -2.94 9.16 -19.41
N ILE A 111 -3.17 8.26 -20.37
CA ILE A 111 -2.19 7.28 -20.86
C ILE A 111 -2.05 7.50 -22.36
N GLY A 112 -0.96 8.17 -22.75
CA GLY A 112 -0.80 8.69 -24.11
C GLY A 112 -1.97 9.60 -24.52
N ALA A 113 -2.67 9.25 -25.59
CA ALA A 113 -3.86 9.97 -26.06
C ALA A 113 -5.19 9.46 -25.46
N ALA A 114 -5.14 8.44 -24.60
CA ALA A 114 -6.31 7.83 -23.98
C ALA A 114 -6.53 8.36 -22.56
N THR A 115 -7.79 8.53 -22.15
CA THR A 115 -8.15 8.65 -20.75
C THR A 115 -8.66 7.30 -20.25
N ARG A 116 -7.98 6.75 -19.25
CA ARG A 116 -8.31 5.49 -18.56
C ARG A 116 -9.06 5.79 -17.27
N THR A 117 -10.23 5.19 -17.09
CA THR A 117 -10.97 5.24 -15.82
C THR A 117 -11.76 3.93 -15.62
N ALA A 118 -12.07 3.59 -14.37
CA ALA A 118 -12.97 2.51 -14.03
C ALA A 118 -14.37 3.08 -13.75
N LEU A 119 -15.37 2.53 -14.42
CA LEU A 119 -16.78 2.89 -14.22
C LEU A 119 -17.53 1.70 -13.61
N GLU A 120 -18.37 1.96 -12.62
CA GLU A 120 -19.34 1.00 -12.12
C GLU A 120 -20.68 1.18 -12.84
N ILE A 121 -21.12 0.10 -13.48
CA ILE A 121 -22.34 0.03 -14.27
C ILE A 121 -23.17 -1.11 -13.71
N GLU A 122 -24.34 -0.80 -13.14
CA GLU A 122 -25.25 -1.79 -12.54
C GLU A 122 -24.59 -2.72 -11.49
N GLY A 123 -23.60 -2.21 -10.75
CA GLY A 123 -22.86 -2.96 -9.72
C GLY A 123 -21.60 -3.69 -10.24
N ASP A 124 -21.39 -3.76 -11.55
CA ASP A 124 -20.19 -4.33 -12.16
C ASP A 124 -19.21 -3.24 -12.57
N ARG A 125 -17.91 -3.44 -12.29
CA ARG A 125 -16.89 -2.46 -12.69
C ARG A 125 -16.26 -2.82 -14.02
N PHE A 126 -16.14 -1.83 -14.88
CA PHE A 126 -15.53 -1.96 -16.20
C PHE A 126 -14.40 -0.94 -16.36
N ILE A 127 -13.31 -1.36 -16.99
CA ILE A 127 -12.24 -0.44 -17.39
C ILE A 127 -12.59 0.22 -18.72
N VAL A 128 -12.43 1.53 -18.76
CA VAL A 128 -12.77 2.37 -19.91
C VAL A 128 -11.50 3.00 -20.44
N TYR A 129 -11.26 2.86 -21.74
CA TYR A 129 -10.23 3.58 -22.47
C TYR A 129 -10.91 4.45 -23.51
N THR A 130 -10.74 5.76 -23.40
CA THR A 130 -11.47 6.73 -24.23
C THR A 130 -10.53 7.67 -24.92
N TYR A 131 -10.92 8.12 -26.11
CA TYR A 131 -10.11 9.01 -26.94
C TYR A 131 -10.95 10.22 -27.37
N GLY A 132 -10.29 11.34 -27.68
CA GLY A 132 -10.94 12.52 -28.24
C GLY A 132 -11.91 13.24 -27.27
N ARG A 133 -13.10 13.61 -27.76
CA ARG A 133 -14.06 14.43 -27.00
C ARG A 133 -14.66 13.71 -25.78
N PRO A 134 -15.06 12.43 -25.85
CA PRO A 134 -15.50 11.69 -24.66
C PRO A 134 -14.42 11.63 -23.57
N ALA A 135 -13.15 11.50 -23.96
CA ALA A 135 -12.02 11.48 -23.04
C ALA A 135 -11.90 12.77 -22.25
N TRP A 136 -11.99 13.93 -22.93
CA TRP A 136 -11.99 15.24 -22.27
C TRP A 136 -13.12 15.43 -21.27
N ARG A 137 -14.33 14.95 -21.58
CA ARG A 137 -15.46 15.00 -20.65
C ARG A 137 -15.20 14.13 -19.42
N LEU A 138 -14.69 12.91 -19.63
CA LEU A 138 -14.36 12.01 -18.53
C LEU A 138 -13.17 12.48 -17.71
N ALA A 139 -12.20 13.17 -18.30
CA ALA A 139 -10.98 13.63 -17.62
C ALA A 139 -11.26 14.55 -16.42
N GLY A 140 -12.38 15.30 -16.46
CA GLY A 140 -12.81 16.16 -15.35
C GLY A 140 -13.63 15.45 -14.28
N ALA A 141 -14.05 14.20 -14.51
CA ALA A 141 -14.94 13.49 -13.59
C ALA A 141 -14.19 13.01 -12.34
N LYS A 142 -14.86 13.12 -11.19
CA LYS A 142 -14.30 12.74 -9.89
C LYS A 142 -14.89 11.44 -9.37
N VAL A 143 -14.14 10.72 -8.54
CA VAL A 143 -14.62 9.46 -7.94
C VAL A 143 -15.92 9.69 -7.14
N GLY A 144 -16.91 8.84 -7.40
CA GLY A 144 -18.25 8.92 -6.80
C GLY A 144 -19.24 9.80 -7.56
N GLU A 145 -18.81 10.50 -8.61
CA GLU A 145 -19.73 11.18 -9.53
C GLU A 145 -20.39 10.18 -10.48
N GLN A 146 -21.59 10.51 -10.92
CA GLN A 146 -22.31 9.73 -11.92
C GLN A 146 -22.22 10.42 -13.27
N VAL A 147 -21.88 9.66 -14.30
CA VAL A 147 -21.74 10.14 -15.67
C VAL A 147 -22.67 9.33 -16.56
N PHE A 148 -23.48 10.00 -17.36
CA PHE A 148 -24.28 9.31 -18.37
C PHE A 148 -23.36 8.79 -19.48
N VAL A 149 -23.39 7.49 -19.73
CA VAL A 149 -22.54 6.82 -20.70
C VAL A 149 -23.35 5.93 -21.62
N ARG A 150 -22.91 5.87 -22.88
CA ARG A 150 -23.42 4.94 -23.88
C ARG A 150 -22.26 4.18 -24.50
N GLY A 151 -22.41 2.87 -24.63
CA GLY A 151 -21.39 2.02 -25.22
C GLY A 151 -21.62 0.53 -25.03
N LEU A 152 -20.57 -0.26 -25.25
CA LEU A 152 -20.60 -1.72 -25.25
C LEU A 152 -19.77 -2.30 -24.08
N ARG A 153 -20.39 -3.19 -23.30
CA ARG A 153 -19.73 -3.99 -22.25
C ARG A 153 -19.10 -5.23 -22.89
N GLU A 154 -17.78 -5.32 -22.83
CA GLU A 154 -16.98 -6.40 -23.39
C GLU A 154 -16.25 -7.18 -22.27
N SER A 155 -16.10 -8.48 -22.44
CA SER A 155 -15.25 -9.28 -21.56
C SER A 155 -13.77 -9.04 -21.87
N PHE A 156 -12.89 -9.40 -20.93
CA PHE A 156 -11.46 -9.42 -21.22
C PHE A 156 -11.11 -10.56 -22.17
N ALA A 157 -10.02 -10.38 -22.92
CA ALA A 157 -9.39 -11.50 -23.61
C ALA A 157 -8.87 -12.52 -22.58
N ARG A 158 -9.09 -13.81 -22.85
CA ARG A 158 -8.70 -14.91 -21.96
C ARG A 158 -7.25 -14.73 -21.47
N GLY A 159 -7.06 -14.81 -20.15
CA GLY A 159 -5.76 -14.70 -19.49
C GLY A 159 -5.35 -13.28 -19.06
N THR A 160 -6.01 -12.23 -19.55
CA THR A 160 -5.71 -10.84 -19.13
C THR A 160 -6.45 -10.45 -17.84
N GLU A 161 -7.52 -11.18 -17.50
CA GLU A 161 -8.41 -10.94 -16.35
C GLU A 161 -7.68 -10.89 -15.01
N SER A 162 -6.69 -11.77 -14.82
CA SER A 162 -5.95 -11.92 -13.55
C SER A 162 -5.34 -10.63 -13.02
N ARG A 163 -5.00 -9.68 -13.90
CA ARG A 163 -4.42 -8.37 -13.54
C ARG A 163 -5.47 -7.42 -12.95
N TRP A 164 -6.74 -7.64 -13.27
CA TRP A 164 -7.86 -6.75 -12.96
C TRP A 164 -8.76 -7.28 -11.83
N MET A 165 -8.67 -8.58 -11.54
CA MET A 165 -9.45 -9.25 -10.47
C MET A 165 -9.35 -8.54 -9.13
N ALA A 166 -8.15 -8.17 -8.68
CA ALA A 166 -7.96 -7.49 -7.41
C ALA A 166 -8.61 -6.10 -7.33
N GLN A 167 -8.94 -5.48 -8.47
CA GLN A 167 -9.65 -4.20 -8.55
C GLN A 167 -11.17 -4.38 -8.74
N HIS A 168 -11.65 -5.63 -8.79
CA HIS A 168 -13.02 -6.02 -9.10
C HIS A 168 -13.48 -5.54 -10.48
N ILE A 169 -12.55 -5.30 -11.41
CA ILE A 169 -12.87 -4.89 -12.77
C ILE A 169 -13.14 -6.16 -13.58
N LYS A 170 -14.39 -6.36 -13.97
CA LYS A 170 -14.86 -7.59 -14.61
C LYS A 170 -14.75 -7.58 -16.14
N GLY A 171 -14.66 -6.41 -16.76
CA GLY A 171 -14.56 -6.29 -18.21
C GLY A 171 -14.05 -4.94 -18.69
N LYS A 172 -14.10 -4.75 -20.01
CA LYS A 172 -13.86 -3.47 -20.69
C LYS A 172 -15.19 -2.84 -21.07
N PHE A 173 -15.26 -1.52 -21.03
CA PHE A 173 -16.41 -0.80 -21.57
C PHE A 173 -15.95 0.14 -22.68
N ARG A 174 -16.38 -0.18 -23.91
CA ARG A 174 -16.10 0.62 -25.11
C ARG A 174 -17.11 1.74 -25.17
N LEU A 175 -16.63 2.94 -24.90
CA LEU A 175 -17.47 4.12 -24.81
C LEU A 175 -17.71 4.74 -26.19
N GLU A 176 -18.96 5.02 -26.49
CA GLU A 176 -19.38 5.73 -27.71
C GLU A 176 -19.62 7.21 -27.42
N SER A 177 -20.31 7.52 -26.31
CA SER A 177 -20.58 8.89 -25.92
C SER A 177 -20.65 9.08 -24.40
N VAL A 178 -20.37 10.31 -23.99
CA VAL A 178 -20.45 10.80 -22.60
C VAL A 178 -21.43 11.95 -22.56
N GLY A 179 -22.48 11.78 -21.77
CA GLY A 179 -23.51 12.79 -21.54
C GLY A 179 -23.27 13.60 -20.26
N GLU A 180 -24.37 13.94 -19.59
CA GLU A 180 -24.40 14.79 -18.40
C GLU A 180 -23.70 14.14 -17.18
N GLN A 181 -23.10 14.99 -16.35
CA GLN A 181 -22.47 14.61 -15.09
C GLN A 181 -23.32 15.04 -13.90
N ARG A 182 -23.55 14.13 -12.96
CA ARG A 182 -24.31 14.37 -11.73
C ARG A 182 -23.43 14.16 -10.50
N LEU A 183 -23.41 15.16 -9.62
CA LEU A 183 -22.73 15.12 -8.33
C LEU A 183 -23.59 14.36 -7.30
N VAL A 184 -23.54 13.03 -7.34
CA VAL A 184 -24.25 12.13 -6.40
C VAL A 184 -23.30 11.55 -5.34
N ALA A 185 -22.20 12.23 -5.05
CA ALA A 185 -21.20 11.74 -4.10
C ALA A 185 -21.72 11.78 -2.65
N SER A 186 -21.49 10.66 -1.92
CA SER A 186 -21.81 10.56 -0.49
C SER A 186 -21.12 11.67 0.32
N PRO A 187 -21.64 12.06 1.51
CA PRO A 187 -21.01 13.09 2.33
C PRO A 187 -19.53 12.82 2.59
N ILE A 188 -19.17 11.56 2.84
CA ILE A 188 -17.81 11.07 3.07
C ILE A 188 -16.92 11.32 1.84
N LEU A 189 -17.39 10.92 0.65
CA LEU A 189 -16.63 11.12 -0.60
C LEU A 189 -16.47 12.61 -0.93
N ARG A 190 -17.49 13.44 -0.69
CA ARG A 190 -17.39 14.90 -0.85
C ARG A 190 -16.31 15.51 0.02
N SER A 191 -16.21 15.07 1.26
CA SER A 191 -15.18 15.55 2.18
C SER A 191 -13.79 15.01 1.86
N VAL A 192 -13.66 13.77 1.35
CA VAL A 192 -12.41 13.27 0.76
C VAL A 192 -11.98 14.18 -0.38
N GLN A 193 -12.90 14.49 -1.30
CA GLN A 193 -12.62 15.37 -2.43
C GLN A 193 -12.22 16.77 -1.98
N ARG A 194 -12.90 17.35 -0.98
CA ARG A 194 -12.51 18.65 -0.42
C ARG A 194 -11.09 18.65 0.12
N VAL A 195 -10.67 17.61 0.84
CA VAL A 195 -9.28 17.52 1.32
C VAL A 195 -8.31 17.46 0.14
N ARG A 196 -8.61 16.65 -0.89
CA ARG A 196 -7.77 16.59 -2.10
C ARG A 196 -7.70 17.96 -2.81
N ASP A 197 -8.83 18.64 -2.98
CA ASP A 197 -8.92 19.97 -3.59
C ASP A 197 -8.14 21.01 -2.76
N LEU A 198 -8.22 20.98 -1.43
CA LEU A 198 -7.45 21.87 -0.55
C LEU A 198 -5.95 21.59 -0.60
N VAL A 199 -5.52 20.33 -0.66
CA VAL A 199 -4.10 19.98 -0.81
C VAL A 199 -3.57 20.48 -2.16
N GLN A 200 -4.37 20.38 -3.23
CA GLN A 200 -4.02 20.92 -4.54
C GLN A 200 -3.90 22.44 -4.48
N LEU A 201 -4.90 23.13 -3.92
CA LEU A 201 -4.91 24.59 -3.76
C LEU A 201 -3.71 25.08 -2.93
N GLY A 202 -3.42 24.41 -1.81
CA GLY A 202 -2.29 24.75 -0.95
C GLY A 202 -0.92 24.51 -1.59
N SER A 203 -0.84 23.84 -2.74
CA SER A 203 0.39 23.61 -3.52
C SER A 203 0.33 24.24 -4.92
N ASP A 204 -0.59 25.19 -5.15
CA ASP A 204 -0.76 25.83 -6.45
C ASP A 204 0.47 26.62 -6.91
N SER A 205 1.31 27.10 -5.99
CA SER A 205 2.58 27.76 -6.31
C SER A 205 3.70 26.84 -6.79
N PHE A 206 3.52 25.52 -6.68
CA PHE A 206 4.54 24.57 -7.13
C PHE A 206 4.53 24.47 -8.66
N GLU A 207 5.70 24.25 -9.25
CA GLU A 207 5.78 23.84 -10.65
C GLU A 207 4.97 22.55 -10.88
N PHE A 208 4.47 22.35 -12.10
CA PHE A 208 3.55 21.26 -12.41
C PHE A 208 4.06 19.87 -11.96
N ASN A 209 5.33 19.56 -12.22
CA ASN A 209 5.96 18.30 -11.83
C ASN A 209 6.12 18.18 -10.31
N ASP A 210 6.56 19.24 -9.63
CA ASP A 210 6.68 19.28 -8.17
C ASP A 210 5.31 19.06 -7.51
N ARG A 211 4.26 19.70 -8.03
CA ARG A 211 2.89 19.53 -7.52
C ARG A 211 2.38 18.11 -7.72
N ALA A 212 2.65 17.52 -8.88
CA ALA A 212 2.28 16.13 -9.18
C ALA A 212 3.00 15.14 -8.24
N LEU A 213 4.30 15.36 -7.99
CA LEU A 213 5.07 14.53 -7.06
C LEU A 213 4.59 14.73 -5.61
N PHE A 214 4.36 15.97 -5.18
CA PHE A 214 3.86 16.30 -3.85
C PHE A 214 2.51 15.64 -3.56
N THR A 215 1.55 15.80 -4.46
CA THR A 215 0.21 15.21 -4.31
C THR A 215 0.24 13.68 -4.36
N GLY A 216 1.13 13.09 -5.17
CA GLY A 216 1.43 11.66 -5.14
C GLY A 216 1.96 11.20 -3.77
N LEU A 217 2.97 11.88 -3.23
CA LEU A 217 3.59 11.53 -1.94
C LEU A 217 2.59 11.62 -0.77
N VAL A 218 1.78 12.68 -0.73
CA VAL A 218 0.96 13.02 0.45
C VAL A 218 -0.40 12.36 0.45
N ILE A 219 -1.14 12.45 -0.66
CA ILE A 219 -2.52 11.95 -0.78
C ILE A 219 -2.66 10.81 -1.77
N GLY A 220 -1.57 10.40 -2.43
CA GLY A 220 -1.61 9.32 -3.39
C GLY A 220 -2.29 9.66 -4.71
N ASP A 221 -2.18 10.91 -5.13
CA ASP A 221 -2.67 11.35 -6.43
C ASP A 221 -1.57 11.19 -7.50
N ASP A 222 -1.66 10.14 -8.30
CA ASP A 222 -0.72 9.85 -9.38
C ASP A 222 -1.21 10.35 -10.75
N THR A 223 -2.40 10.96 -10.82
CA THR A 223 -3.09 11.30 -12.08
C THR A 223 -2.36 12.30 -12.96
N ARG A 224 -1.54 13.17 -12.36
CA ARG A 224 -0.79 14.25 -13.02
C ARG A 224 0.69 13.94 -13.20
N GLN A 225 1.14 12.76 -12.83
CA GLN A 225 2.55 12.38 -12.98
C GLN A 225 2.83 11.98 -14.42
N SER A 226 3.89 12.56 -15.01
CA SER A 226 4.31 12.23 -16.37
C SER A 226 4.90 10.82 -16.44
N GLU A 227 4.80 10.18 -17.61
CA GLU A 227 5.40 8.86 -17.81
C GLU A 227 6.92 8.88 -17.59
N SER A 228 7.59 9.97 -17.97
CA SER A 228 9.02 10.17 -17.71
C SER A 228 9.34 10.23 -16.21
N MET A 229 8.47 10.85 -15.41
CA MET A 229 8.62 10.86 -13.95
C MET A 229 8.49 9.44 -13.39
N ILE A 230 7.42 8.73 -13.74
CA ILE A 230 7.18 7.36 -13.27
C ILE A 230 8.35 6.44 -13.66
N ASP A 231 8.87 6.58 -14.88
CA ASP A 231 10.02 5.80 -15.36
C ASP A 231 11.32 6.13 -14.61
N ALA A 232 11.59 7.42 -14.34
CA ALA A 232 12.76 7.82 -13.54
C ALA A 232 12.71 7.22 -12.12
N PHE A 233 11.56 7.27 -11.45
CA PHE A 233 11.38 6.65 -10.13
C PHE A 233 11.47 5.12 -10.19
N ARG A 234 10.98 4.49 -11.26
CA ARG A 234 11.15 3.04 -11.47
C ARG A 234 12.62 2.66 -11.65
N LYS A 235 13.36 3.37 -12.50
CA LYS A 235 14.78 3.10 -12.80
C LYS A 235 15.69 3.34 -11.60
N SER A 236 15.41 4.36 -10.79
CA SER A 236 16.15 4.67 -9.56
C SER A 236 15.81 3.77 -8.37
N GLY A 237 14.84 2.85 -8.49
CA GLY A 237 14.42 1.98 -7.38
C GLY A 237 13.56 2.68 -6.33
N LEU A 238 12.99 3.84 -6.67
CA LEU A 238 12.15 4.68 -5.82
C LEU A 238 10.65 4.63 -6.18
N ALA A 239 10.22 3.70 -7.04
CA ALA A 239 8.82 3.55 -7.49
C ALA A 239 7.79 3.49 -6.34
N HIS A 240 8.19 2.96 -5.18
CA HIS A 240 7.32 2.87 -4.00
C HIS A 240 7.02 4.22 -3.33
N LEU A 241 7.75 5.29 -3.67
CA LEU A 241 7.45 6.65 -3.20
C LEU A 241 6.36 7.32 -4.06
N VAL A 242 6.28 6.92 -5.32
CA VAL A 242 5.33 7.47 -6.30
C VAL A 242 3.97 6.78 -6.21
N ALA A 243 3.97 5.50 -5.84
CA ALA A 243 2.79 4.75 -5.46
C ALA A 243 2.45 4.98 -3.98
N VAL A 244 1.17 4.87 -3.60
CA VAL A 244 0.78 5.07 -2.21
C VAL A 244 1.31 3.94 -1.34
N SER A 245 2.19 4.31 -0.40
CA SER A 245 2.80 3.36 0.51
C SER A 245 2.07 3.31 1.85
N GLY A 246 2.19 2.18 2.55
CA GLY A 246 1.69 2.05 3.91
C GLY A 246 2.35 3.01 4.91
N GLN A 247 3.48 3.62 4.55
CA GLN A 247 4.17 4.62 5.38
C GLN A 247 3.34 5.88 5.54
N ASN A 248 2.55 6.25 4.53
CA ASN A 248 1.66 7.42 4.60
C ASN A 248 0.65 7.29 5.74
N VAL A 249 0.15 6.07 6.00
CA VAL A 249 -0.73 5.78 7.14
C VAL A 249 -0.04 6.11 8.46
N SER A 250 1.22 5.70 8.61
CA SER A 250 1.98 5.95 9.84
C SER A 250 2.24 7.45 10.07
N PHE A 251 2.52 8.20 8.99
CA PHE A 251 2.74 9.64 9.09
C PHE A 251 1.47 10.42 9.38
N VAL A 252 0.34 10.05 8.77
CA VAL A 252 -0.95 10.67 9.08
C VAL A 252 -1.35 10.42 10.53
N LEU A 253 -1.15 9.20 11.03
CA LEU A 253 -1.36 8.90 12.45
C LEU A 253 -0.40 9.68 13.35
N ALA A 254 0.87 9.82 12.98
CA ALA A 254 1.86 10.58 13.75
C ALA A 254 1.50 12.07 13.82
N ALA A 255 1.13 12.67 12.68
CA ALA A 255 0.68 14.05 12.58
C ALA A 255 -0.58 14.33 13.41
N LEU A 256 -1.55 13.39 13.42
CA LEU A 256 -2.78 13.52 14.20
C LEU A 256 -2.66 13.07 15.66
N SER A 257 -1.55 12.41 16.02
CA SER A 257 -1.34 11.86 17.36
C SER A 257 -1.49 12.86 18.50
N PRO A 258 -1.00 14.13 18.41
CA PRO A 258 -1.14 15.11 19.49
C PRO A 258 -2.58 15.57 19.73
N LEU A 259 -3.43 15.47 18.70
CA LEU A 259 -4.85 15.79 18.78
C LEU A 259 -5.63 14.58 19.34
N LEU A 260 -5.35 13.39 18.80
CA LEU A 260 -5.98 12.13 19.22
C LEU A 260 -5.68 11.79 20.69
N SER A 261 -4.48 12.13 21.19
CA SER A 261 -4.08 11.89 22.57
C SER A 261 -4.83 12.72 23.61
N ARG A 262 -5.50 13.82 23.19
CA ARG A 262 -6.32 14.66 24.07
C ARG A 262 -7.72 14.09 24.32
N LEU A 263 -8.13 13.08 23.54
CA LEU A 263 -9.45 12.48 23.62
C LEU A 263 -9.52 11.39 24.70
N LYS A 264 -10.71 11.21 25.31
CA LYS A 264 -10.99 10.09 26.22
C LYS A 264 -10.83 8.75 25.48
N ASN A 265 -10.48 7.68 26.21
CA ASN A 265 -10.06 6.40 25.63
C ASN A 265 -11.04 5.83 24.56
N ARG A 266 -12.35 5.85 24.82
CA ARG A 266 -13.37 5.38 23.85
C ARG A 266 -13.42 6.25 22.58
N LEU A 267 -13.41 7.57 22.75
CA LEU A 267 -13.46 8.52 21.64
C LEU A 267 -12.16 8.49 20.83
N ARG A 268 -11.02 8.26 21.49
CA ARG A 268 -9.72 8.07 20.83
C ARG A 268 -9.71 6.84 19.93
N ILE A 269 -10.31 5.71 20.35
CA ILE A 269 -10.44 4.51 19.51
C ILE A 269 -11.27 4.82 18.27
N ILE A 270 -12.47 5.37 18.46
CA ILE A 270 -13.40 5.67 17.37
C ILE A 270 -12.76 6.67 16.39
N ALA A 271 -12.13 7.73 16.91
CA ALA A 271 -11.46 8.74 16.08
C ALA A 271 -10.26 8.15 15.31
N THR A 272 -9.44 7.31 15.95
CA THR A 272 -8.28 6.70 15.28
C THR A 272 -8.72 5.75 14.16
N LEU A 273 -9.71 4.89 14.43
CA LEU A 273 -10.25 3.99 13.40
C LEU A 273 -10.98 4.76 12.29
N GLY A 274 -11.69 5.84 12.64
CA GLY A 274 -12.32 6.74 11.68
C GLY A 274 -11.32 7.42 10.76
N VAL A 275 -10.22 7.96 11.30
CA VAL A 275 -9.12 8.54 10.52
C VAL A 275 -8.47 7.51 9.60
N LEU A 276 -8.26 6.28 10.08
CA LEU A 276 -7.70 5.21 9.26
C LEU A 276 -8.62 4.84 8.10
N ALA A 277 -9.91 4.60 8.37
CA ALA A 277 -10.89 4.29 7.33
C ALA A 277 -11.02 5.44 6.33
N TRP A 278 -11.03 6.69 6.83
CA TRP A 278 -11.04 7.88 6.00
C TRP A 278 -9.81 8.00 5.10
N PHE A 279 -8.62 7.77 5.65
CA PHE A 279 -7.38 7.87 4.89
C PHE A 279 -7.29 6.80 3.79
N VAL A 280 -7.79 5.59 4.06
CA VAL A 280 -7.96 4.54 3.04
C VAL A 280 -8.87 5.02 1.91
N LEU A 281 -9.93 5.77 2.20
CA LEU A 281 -10.80 6.35 1.16
C LEU A 281 -10.11 7.49 0.39
N ILE A 282 -9.36 8.37 1.06
CA ILE A 282 -8.56 9.43 0.40
C ILE A 282 -7.61 8.83 -0.64
N THR A 283 -6.99 7.70 -0.28
CA THR A 283 -5.99 6.98 -1.08
C THR A 283 -6.60 5.89 -1.98
N ARG A 284 -7.92 5.93 -2.23
CA ARG A 284 -8.60 5.07 -3.22
C ARG A 284 -8.60 3.57 -2.91
N VAL A 285 -8.54 3.20 -1.64
CA VAL A 285 -8.60 1.80 -1.20
C VAL A 285 -7.45 0.97 -1.80
N GLU A 286 -6.26 1.56 -1.88
CA GLU A 286 -5.10 0.84 -2.41
C GLU A 286 -4.69 -0.32 -1.48
N PRO A 287 -4.42 -1.54 -2.00
CA PRO A 287 -4.19 -2.73 -1.16
C PRO A 287 -3.05 -2.58 -0.13
N SER A 288 -2.02 -1.81 -0.47
CA SER A 288 -0.91 -1.47 0.43
C SER A 288 -1.39 -0.67 1.65
N VAL A 289 -2.24 0.33 1.41
CA VAL A 289 -2.78 1.25 2.42
C VAL A 289 -3.83 0.56 3.27
N VAL A 290 -4.72 -0.24 2.67
CA VAL A 290 -5.70 -1.05 3.40
C VAL A 290 -4.98 -1.92 4.42
N ARG A 291 -3.95 -2.66 4.00
CA ARG A 291 -3.16 -3.49 4.92
C ARG A 291 -2.52 -2.65 6.04
N ALA A 292 -1.87 -1.54 5.68
CA ALA A 292 -1.21 -0.69 6.66
C ALA A 292 -2.19 -0.09 7.68
N ALA A 293 -3.38 0.31 7.24
CA ALA A 293 -4.47 0.79 8.10
C ALA A 293 -5.01 -0.33 9.00
N THR A 294 -5.21 -1.54 8.46
CA THR A 294 -5.61 -2.70 9.27
C THR A 294 -4.56 -3.07 10.31
N MET A 295 -3.27 -3.08 9.94
CA MET A 295 -2.18 -3.30 10.89
C MET A 295 -2.14 -2.24 11.98
N ALA A 296 -2.21 -0.96 11.60
CA ALA A 296 -2.19 0.15 12.55
C ALA A 296 -3.39 0.09 13.50
N GLY A 297 -4.59 -0.22 12.99
CA GLY A 297 -5.80 -0.41 13.78
C GLY A 297 -5.68 -1.57 14.77
N LEU A 298 -5.23 -2.74 14.30
CA LEU A 298 -5.02 -3.92 15.16
C LEU A 298 -3.95 -3.68 16.23
N ALA A 299 -2.81 -3.07 15.85
CA ALA A 299 -1.75 -2.72 16.78
C ALA A 299 -2.28 -1.76 17.86
N PHE A 300 -3.01 -0.71 17.45
CA PHE A 300 -3.62 0.27 18.34
C PHE A 300 -4.64 -0.36 19.30
N LEU A 301 -5.53 -1.22 18.81
CA LEU A 301 -6.49 -1.95 19.63
C LEU A 301 -5.79 -2.90 20.61
N SER A 302 -4.73 -3.59 20.17
CA SER A 302 -3.98 -4.52 21.02
C SER A 302 -3.35 -3.84 22.22
N VAL A 303 -2.80 -2.63 22.04
CA VAL A 303 -2.25 -1.81 23.11
C VAL A 303 -3.37 -1.30 24.03
N THR A 304 -4.50 -0.87 23.45
CA THR A 304 -5.62 -0.31 24.21
C THR A 304 -6.32 -1.36 25.08
N PHE A 305 -6.40 -2.61 24.63
CA PHE A 305 -6.93 -3.74 25.40
C PHE A 305 -5.88 -4.43 26.28
N GLY A 306 -4.66 -3.89 26.38
CA GLY A 306 -3.61 -4.41 27.25
C GLY A 306 -3.02 -5.76 26.83
N ARG A 307 -3.19 -6.16 25.57
CA ARG A 307 -2.67 -7.42 25.00
C ARG A 307 -1.72 -7.10 23.85
N PRO A 308 -0.47 -6.67 24.12
CA PRO A 308 0.49 -6.38 23.08
C PRO A 308 0.68 -7.61 22.19
N THR A 309 0.36 -7.46 20.92
CA THR A 309 0.47 -8.54 19.94
C THR A 309 1.84 -8.47 19.27
N ARG A 310 2.45 -9.64 19.05
CA ARG A 310 3.73 -9.73 18.37
C ARG A 310 3.58 -9.38 16.89
N THR A 311 4.59 -8.74 16.32
CA THR A 311 4.54 -8.22 14.95
C THR A 311 4.25 -9.29 13.89
N MET A 312 4.84 -10.49 14.01
CA MET A 312 4.57 -11.58 13.06
C MET A 312 3.12 -12.06 13.11
N ARG A 313 2.55 -12.15 14.31
CA ARG A 313 1.14 -12.50 14.50
C ARG A 313 0.23 -11.41 13.96
N LEU A 314 0.59 -10.14 14.12
CA LEU A 314 -0.14 -9.01 13.51
C LEU A 314 -0.14 -9.11 11.99
N ILE A 315 1.02 -9.37 11.36
CA ILE A 315 1.10 -9.57 9.91
C ILE A 315 0.16 -10.70 9.47
N ALA A 316 0.27 -11.85 10.10
CA ALA A 316 -0.53 -13.02 9.72
C ALA A 316 -2.03 -12.77 9.91
N LEU A 317 -2.44 -12.14 11.02
CA LEU A 317 -3.84 -11.77 11.26
C LEU A 317 -4.34 -10.73 10.26
N THR A 318 -3.53 -9.73 9.93
CA THR A 318 -3.89 -8.73 8.92
C THR A 318 -4.10 -9.36 7.55
N VAL A 319 -3.17 -10.22 7.11
CA VAL A 319 -3.31 -10.91 5.81
C VAL A 319 -4.54 -11.81 5.83
N LEU A 320 -4.76 -12.56 6.90
CA LEU A 320 -5.95 -13.41 7.03
C LEU A 320 -7.25 -12.59 6.92
N LEU A 321 -7.36 -11.49 7.68
CA LEU A 321 -8.54 -10.63 7.65
C LEU A 321 -8.74 -9.98 6.28
N ALA A 322 -7.67 -9.49 5.65
CA ALA A 322 -7.75 -8.86 4.33
C ALA A 322 -8.29 -9.84 3.29
N VAL A 323 -7.78 -11.08 3.25
CA VAL A 323 -8.19 -12.07 2.25
C VAL A 323 -9.56 -12.70 2.59
N ILE A 324 -9.96 -12.73 3.86
CA ILE A 324 -11.33 -13.09 4.25
C ILE A 324 -12.35 -12.07 3.73
N VAL A 325 -12.04 -10.77 3.83
CA VAL A 325 -12.93 -9.70 3.36
C VAL A 325 -12.96 -9.66 1.84
N ASP A 326 -11.80 -9.76 1.20
CA ASP A 326 -11.67 -9.77 -0.24
C ASP A 326 -10.62 -10.80 -0.69
N PRO A 327 -11.05 -11.98 -1.17
CA PRO A 327 -10.14 -13.01 -1.64
C PRO A 327 -9.45 -12.62 -2.96
N LEU A 328 -9.98 -11.67 -3.74
CA LEU A 328 -9.36 -11.24 -4.99
C LEU A 328 -8.04 -10.48 -4.74
N LEU A 329 -7.79 -9.99 -3.52
CA LEU A 329 -6.48 -9.45 -3.10
C LEU A 329 -5.33 -10.46 -3.27
N ALA A 330 -5.61 -11.76 -3.20
CA ALA A 330 -4.63 -12.81 -3.46
C ALA A 330 -4.15 -12.84 -4.93
N TRP A 331 -4.78 -12.07 -5.83
CA TRP A 331 -4.31 -11.87 -7.20
C TRP A 331 -3.45 -10.61 -7.36
N SER A 332 -3.47 -9.70 -6.38
CA SER A 332 -2.73 -8.44 -6.42
C SER A 332 -1.24 -8.62 -6.19
N VAL A 333 -0.43 -8.26 -7.18
CA VAL A 333 1.04 -8.20 -7.03
C VAL A 333 1.46 -7.23 -5.94
N GLY A 334 0.81 -6.06 -5.87
CA GLY A 334 1.08 -5.04 -4.86
C GLY A 334 0.86 -5.56 -3.44
N PHE A 335 -0.16 -6.39 -3.23
CA PHE A 335 -0.41 -7.03 -1.94
C PHE A 335 0.77 -7.93 -1.50
N PHE A 336 1.25 -8.83 -2.36
CA PHE A 336 2.40 -9.68 -2.05
C PHE A 336 3.68 -8.88 -1.83
N MET A 337 3.95 -7.89 -2.68
CA MET A 337 5.15 -7.05 -2.54
C MET A 337 5.15 -6.35 -1.19
N SER A 338 3.99 -5.88 -0.77
CA SER A 338 3.85 -5.06 0.42
C SER A 338 3.82 -5.92 1.71
N VAL A 339 3.25 -7.13 1.66
CA VAL A 339 3.42 -8.15 2.73
C VAL A 339 4.88 -8.61 2.83
N GLY A 340 5.52 -8.91 1.70
CA GLY A 340 6.92 -9.32 1.63
C GLY A 340 7.87 -8.27 2.20
N ALA A 341 7.68 -6.99 1.84
CA ALA A 341 8.43 -5.86 2.42
C ALA A 341 8.28 -5.80 3.94
N THR A 342 7.05 -5.97 4.44
CA THR A 342 6.77 -5.91 5.89
C THR A 342 7.42 -7.08 6.63
N CYS A 343 7.31 -8.30 6.11
CA CYS A 343 7.99 -9.47 6.65
C CYS A 343 9.51 -9.30 6.66
N GLY A 344 10.07 -8.83 5.53
CA GLY A 344 11.49 -8.52 5.39
C GLY A 344 11.95 -7.51 6.44
N LEU A 345 11.24 -6.40 6.60
CA LEU A 345 11.54 -5.37 7.60
C LEU A 345 11.48 -5.93 9.02
N CYS A 346 10.44 -6.68 9.38
CA CYS A 346 10.27 -7.20 10.74
C CYS A 346 11.31 -8.25 11.13
N ILE A 347 11.75 -9.08 10.17
CA ILE A 347 12.74 -10.14 10.44
C ILE A 347 14.17 -9.58 10.30
N GLY A 348 14.41 -8.76 9.28
CA GLY A 348 15.75 -8.41 8.83
C GLY A 348 16.26 -7.03 9.28
N ALA A 349 15.41 -6.05 9.55
CA ALA A 349 15.88 -4.67 9.71
C ALA A 349 16.82 -4.49 10.92
N ALA A 350 16.43 -5.03 12.08
CA ALA A 350 17.23 -4.94 13.29
C ALA A 350 18.55 -5.72 13.23
N PRO A 351 18.59 -7.01 12.82
CA PRO A 351 19.86 -7.71 12.71
C PRO A 351 20.76 -7.06 11.66
N LEU A 352 20.23 -6.57 10.53
CA LEU A 352 21.05 -5.85 9.55
C LEU A 352 21.58 -4.52 10.09
N ALA A 353 20.79 -3.79 10.87
CA ALA A 353 21.24 -2.53 11.48
C ALA A 353 22.36 -2.75 12.52
N GLN A 354 22.38 -3.90 13.20
CA GLN A 354 23.44 -4.24 14.17
C GLN A 354 24.79 -4.55 13.49
N ILE A 355 24.76 -5.01 12.24
CA ILE A 355 25.95 -5.33 11.45
C ILE A 355 26.73 -4.05 11.06
N ILE A 356 26.04 -2.91 10.92
CA ILE A 356 26.63 -1.64 10.49
C ILE A 356 27.10 -0.85 11.72
N ARG A 357 28.39 -0.49 11.73
CA ARG A 357 28.97 0.37 12.78
C ARG A 357 28.45 1.81 12.61
N ARG A 358 28.36 2.54 13.73
CA ARG A 358 27.81 3.91 13.89
C ARG A 358 27.98 4.82 12.64
N PRO A 359 27.01 5.71 12.34
CA PRO A 359 25.93 6.17 13.23
C PRO A 359 24.65 5.32 13.19
N LYS A 360 23.96 5.21 14.34
CA LYS A 360 22.77 4.32 14.51
C LYS A 360 21.63 4.63 13.56
N TRP A 361 21.39 5.91 13.25
CA TRP A 361 20.32 6.32 12.36
C TRP A 361 20.55 5.82 10.92
N LEU A 362 21.77 5.91 10.42
CA LEU A 362 22.14 5.44 9.09
C LEU A 362 22.08 3.91 9.01
N ALA A 363 22.58 3.22 10.05
CA ALA A 363 22.49 1.78 10.17
C ALA A 363 21.04 1.26 10.14
N GLN A 364 20.13 1.97 10.81
CA GLN A 364 18.69 1.66 10.78
C GLN A 364 18.07 1.88 9.40
N LEU A 365 18.41 2.99 8.72
CA LEU A 365 17.90 3.28 7.37
C LEU A 365 18.38 2.25 6.34
N ILE A 366 19.68 1.94 6.33
CA ILE A 366 20.24 0.93 5.42
C ILE A 366 19.68 -0.45 5.76
N GLY A 367 19.69 -0.82 7.04
CA GLY A 367 19.15 -2.11 7.50
C GLY A 367 17.69 -2.29 7.12
N ALA A 368 16.86 -1.25 7.31
CA ALA A 368 15.45 -1.26 6.90
C ALA A 368 15.28 -1.39 5.38
N THR A 369 16.03 -0.61 4.60
CA THR A 369 15.98 -0.59 3.13
C THR A 369 16.35 -1.95 2.56
N VAL A 370 17.49 -2.50 2.98
CA VAL A 370 17.97 -3.81 2.51
C VAL A 370 17.02 -4.91 2.95
N ALA A 371 16.54 -4.90 4.19
CA ALA A 371 15.62 -5.91 4.69
C ALA A 371 14.28 -5.90 3.93
N ALA A 372 13.73 -4.71 3.65
CA ALA A 372 12.53 -4.58 2.84
C ALA A 372 12.78 -5.09 1.41
N GLN A 373 13.87 -4.67 0.76
CA GLN A 373 14.21 -5.11 -0.60
C GLN A 373 14.38 -6.63 -0.69
N LEU A 374 15.10 -7.27 0.23
CA LEU A 374 15.23 -8.73 0.29
C LEU A 374 13.88 -9.42 0.46
N GLY A 375 12.95 -8.82 1.22
CA GLY A 375 11.59 -9.32 1.39
C GLY A 375 10.73 -9.27 0.11
N VAL A 376 10.89 -8.23 -0.72
CA VAL A 376 10.14 -8.10 -1.98
C VAL A 376 10.83 -8.79 -3.17
N MET A 377 12.15 -8.97 -3.09
CA MET A 377 13.01 -9.44 -4.18
C MET A 377 12.48 -10.70 -4.92
N PRO A 378 11.96 -11.75 -4.25
CA PRO A 378 11.40 -12.91 -4.96
C PRO A 378 10.25 -12.53 -5.90
N VAL A 379 9.37 -11.63 -5.46
CA VAL A 379 8.22 -11.17 -6.26
C VAL A 379 8.67 -10.23 -7.37
N VAL A 380 9.60 -9.32 -7.09
CA VAL A 380 10.12 -8.37 -8.09
C VAL A 380 10.84 -9.10 -9.21
N ILE A 381 11.72 -10.05 -8.89
CA ILE A 381 12.51 -10.78 -9.90
C ILE A 381 11.61 -11.56 -10.85
N LEU A 382 10.58 -12.23 -10.32
CA LEU A 382 9.66 -13.04 -11.13
C LEU A 382 8.79 -12.21 -12.09
N ILE A 383 8.54 -10.94 -11.79
CA ILE A 383 7.55 -10.12 -12.51
C ILE A 383 8.20 -8.97 -13.29
N PHE A 384 9.17 -8.29 -12.68
CA PHE A 384 9.78 -7.05 -13.18
C PHE A 384 11.28 -7.19 -13.46
N GLY A 385 11.90 -8.33 -13.11
CA GLY A 385 13.34 -8.55 -13.25
C GLY A 385 14.15 -8.00 -12.07
N LEU A 386 15.47 -7.93 -12.24
CA LEU A 386 16.38 -7.58 -11.13
C LEU A 386 16.33 -6.07 -10.81
N PRO A 387 16.02 -5.68 -9.56
CA PRO A 387 16.00 -4.26 -9.17
C PRO A 387 17.41 -3.65 -9.22
N SER A 388 17.51 -2.33 -9.39
CA SER A 388 18.80 -1.63 -9.40
C SER A 388 19.43 -1.61 -8.00
N VAL A 389 20.70 -2.01 -7.88
CA VAL A 389 21.47 -1.87 -6.62
C VAL A 389 21.60 -0.40 -6.21
N THR A 390 21.71 0.50 -7.19
CA THR A 390 21.81 1.94 -6.94
C THR A 390 20.58 2.48 -6.19
N GLY A 391 19.46 1.75 -6.25
CA GLY A 391 18.27 2.02 -5.47
C GLY A 391 18.49 1.99 -3.96
N ILE A 392 19.45 1.22 -3.42
CA ILE A 392 19.77 1.27 -1.98
C ILE A 392 20.24 2.67 -1.59
N ILE A 393 21.15 3.26 -2.38
CA ILE A 393 21.70 4.59 -2.13
C ILE A 393 20.62 5.66 -2.36
N ALA A 394 19.86 5.53 -3.44
CA ALA A 394 18.75 6.44 -3.73
C ALA A 394 17.73 6.47 -2.58
N ASN A 395 17.40 5.30 -2.01
CA ASN A 395 16.49 5.20 -0.86
C ASN A 395 17.03 5.92 0.38
N VAL A 396 18.32 5.76 0.70
CA VAL A 396 18.93 6.44 1.86
C VAL A 396 18.87 7.96 1.72
N LEU A 397 18.98 8.49 0.50
CA LEU A 397 18.94 9.93 0.23
C LEU A 397 17.51 10.49 0.09
N ALA A 398 16.59 9.73 -0.51
CA ALA A 398 15.24 10.21 -0.81
C ALA A 398 14.24 9.94 0.32
N VAL A 399 14.25 8.74 0.91
CA VAL A 399 13.20 8.30 1.86
C VAL A 399 13.08 9.18 3.11
N PRO A 400 14.17 9.63 3.76
CA PRO A 400 14.04 10.52 4.93
C PRO A 400 13.37 11.84 4.60
N ILE A 401 13.73 12.45 3.47
CA ILE A 401 13.17 13.73 3.03
C ILE A 401 11.73 13.56 2.53
N ALA A 402 11.45 12.51 1.76
CA ALA A 402 10.09 12.14 1.39
C ALA A 402 9.21 11.91 2.63
N GLY A 403 9.75 11.27 3.67
CA GLY A 403 9.05 11.06 4.93
C GLY A 403 8.72 12.36 5.67
N LEU A 404 9.64 13.34 5.68
CA LEU A 404 9.38 14.67 6.23
C LEU A 404 8.31 15.41 5.42
N VAL A 405 8.39 15.34 4.08
CA VAL A 405 7.38 15.92 3.18
C VAL A 405 6.01 15.29 3.43
N MET A 406 5.91 13.97 3.61
CA MET A 406 4.65 13.30 3.91
C MET A 406 4.09 13.67 5.29
N LEU A 407 4.96 13.78 6.30
CA LEU A 407 4.57 14.09 7.68
C LEU A 407 4.07 15.53 7.85
N VAL A 408 4.78 16.49 7.25
CA VAL A 408 4.54 17.93 7.44
C VAL A 408 3.78 18.56 6.27
N GLY A 409 3.89 18.00 5.07
CA GLY A 409 3.28 18.55 3.86
C GLY A 409 1.75 18.54 3.86
N LEU A 410 1.12 17.49 4.41
CA LEU A 410 -0.34 17.47 4.55
C LEU A 410 -0.86 18.62 5.43
N PRO A 411 -0.42 18.77 6.71
CA PRO A 411 -0.91 19.87 7.53
C PRO A 411 -0.52 21.26 6.97
N MET A 412 0.69 21.41 6.41
CA MET A 412 1.11 22.69 5.83
C MET A 412 0.31 23.08 4.59
N SER A 413 0.01 22.14 3.69
CA SER A 413 -0.82 22.43 2.50
C SER A 413 -2.25 22.81 2.89
N LEU A 414 -2.84 22.14 3.88
CA LEU A 414 -4.16 22.53 4.39
C LEU A 414 -4.15 23.92 5.04
N PHE A 415 -3.06 24.25 5.75
CA PHE A 415 -2.89 25.57 6.35
C PHE A 415 -2.67 26.66 5.29
N SER A 416 -1.84 26.40 4.27
CA SER A 416 -1.64 27.28 3.11
C SER A 416 -2.95 27.54 2.38
N ALA A 417 -3.75 26.49 2.15
CA ALA A 417 -5.06 26.62 1.51
C ALA A 417 -6.04 27.46 2.34
N LEU A 418 -6.02 27.32 3.67
CA LEU A 418 -6.84 28.13 4.56
C LEU A 418 -6.46 29.61 4.50
N ILE A 419 -5.16 29.92 4.54
CA ILE A 419 -4.64 31.30 4.46
C ILE A 419 -4.98 31.93 3.10
N SER A 420 -4.84 31.17 2.01
CA SER A 420 -5.14 31.64 0.65
C SER A 420 -6.61 32.07 0.50
N ASN A 421 -7.54 31.36 1.14
CA ASN A 421 -8.96 31.74 1.16
C ASN A 421 -9.22 33.09 1.88
N PHE A 422 -8.32 33.54 2.74
CA PHE A 422 -8.39 34.87 3.39
C PHE A 422 -7.65 35.96 2.60
N GLY A 423 -7.19 35.68 1.37
CA GLY A 423 -6.48 36.63 0.51
C GLY A 423 -4.99 36.80 0.83
N LEU A 424 -4.42 35.92 1.66
CA LEU A 424 -3.02 35.96 2.09
C LEU A 424 -2.16 34.91 1.36
N GLY A 425 -2.42 34.67 0.07
CA GLY A 425 -1.81 33.59 -0.72
C GLY A 425 -0.27 33.59 -0.70
N GLU A 426 0.35 34.77 -0.76
CA GLU A 426 1.82 34.92 -0.72
C GLU A 426 2.45 34.32 0.55
N ILE A 427 1.76 34.44 1.69
CA ILE A 427 2.22 33.83 2.96
C ILE A 427 2.07 32.31 2.89
N GLY A 428 1.00 31.81 2.27
CA GLY A 428 0.80 30.39 2.01
C GLY A 428 1.94 29.78 1.19
N ASP A 429 2.36 30.49 0.15
CA ASP A 429 3.48 30.08 -0.71
C ASP A 429 4.81 30.03 0.05
N LEU A 430 5.07 31.05 0.88
CA LEU A 430 6.27 31.08 1.72
C LEU A 430 6.31 29.91 2.71
N VAL A 431 5.17 29.54 3.28
CA VAL A 431 5.04 28.39 4.20
C VAL A 431 5.33 27.07 3.49
N MET A 432 5.01 26.98 2.19
CA MET A 432 5.19 25.76 1.39
C MET A 432 6.58 25.65 0.74
N LEU A 433 7.38 26.70 0.72
CA LEU A 433 8.73 26.72 0.14
C LEU A 433 9.64 25.59 0.68
N PRO A 434 9.73 25.32 2.00
CA PRO A 434 10.55 24.21 2.51
C PRO A 434 10.07 22.83 2.00
N ILE A 435 8.76 22.67 1.82
CA ILE A 435 8.17 21.45 1.27
C ILE A 435 8.53 21.31 -0.20
N GLN A 436 8.47 22.39 -0.98
CA GLN A 436 8.88 22.38 -2.38
C GLN A 436 10.34 21.96 -2.55
N VAL A 437 11.25 22.49 -1.72
CA VAL A 437 12.67 22.10 -1.73
C VAL A 437 12.82 20.60 -1.43
N GLY A 438 12.08 20.07 -0.47
CA GLY A 438 12.08 18.64 -0.17
C GLY A 438 11.56 17.78 -1.33
N VAL A 439 10.50 18.21 -2.00
CA VAL A 439 9.94 17.53 -3.19
C VAL A 439 10.94 17.54 -4.35
N ARG A 440 11.55 18.69 -4.64
CA ARG A 440 12.58 18.84 -5.67
C ARG A 440 13.81 17.99 -5.40
N TRP A 441 14.21 17.87 -4.14
CA TRP A 441 15.29 16.96 -3.76
C TRP A 441 14.98 15.51 -4.12
N VAL A 442 13.77 15.04 -3.79
CA VAL A 442 13.33 13.66 -4.09
C VAL A 442 13.30 13.43 -5.61
N TRP A 443 12.79 14.40 -6.38
CA TRP A 443 12.83 14.36 -7.84
C TRP A 443 14.26 14.25 -8.38
N TRP A 444 15.16 15.12 -7.91
CA TRP A 444 16.54 15.16 -8.38
C TRP A 444 17.32 13.88 -8.07
N VAL A 445 17.11 13.30 -6.88
CA VAL A 445 17.67 11.99 -6.54
C VAL A 445 17.13 10.92 -7.49
N ALA A 446 15.82 10.90 -7.77
CA ALA A 446 15.27 9.93 -8.71
C ALA A 446 15.87 10.07 -10.12
N GLU A 447 16.03 11.30 -10.60
CA GLU A 447 16.58 11.59 -11.92
C GLU A 447 18.06 11.21 -12.04
N ILE A 448 18.91 11.58 -11.08
CA ILE A 448 20.34 11.20 -11.08
C ILE A 448 20.50 9.68 -11.08
N PHE A 449 19.78 9.00 -10.18
CA PHE A 449 19.95 7.56 -10.00
C PHE A 449 19.27 6.74 -11.11
N ALA A 450 18.34 7.33 -11.86
CA ALA A 450 17.82 6.74 -13.09
C ALA A 450 18.90 6.70 -14.19
N HIS A 451 19.74 7.73 -14.29
CA HIS A 451 20.85 7.78 -15.25
C HIS A 451 22.06 6.93 -14.81
N LEU A 452 22.31 6.81 -13.50
CA LEU A 452 23.38 5.98 -12.93
C LEU A 452 23.05 4.48 -12.86
N ARG A 453 21.94 4.04 -13.47
CA ARG A 453 21.50 2.65 -13.41
C ARG A 453 22.51 1.73 -14.10
N PHE A 454 22.98 0.71 -13.38
CA PHE A 454 23.69 -0.41 -13.98
C PHE A 454 22.69 -1.47 -14.45
N GLU A 455 22.91 -2.04 -15.64
CA GLU A 455 22.08 -3.08 -16.22
C GLU A 455 22.85 -4.40 -16.39
N GLY A 456 22.13 -5.50 -16.56
CA GLY A 456 22.70 -6.81 -16.86
C GLY A 456 23.59 -7.40 -15.75
N THR A 457 24.72 -7.97 -16.16
CA THR A 457 25.66 -8.71 -15.30
C THR A 457 26.31 -7.83 -14.23
N VAL A 458 26.52 -6.54 -14.52
CA VAL A 458 27.09 -5.59 -13.56
C VAL A 458 26.16 -5.40 -12.36
N ASN A 459 24.86 -5.25 -12.60
CA ASN A 459 23.88 -5.12 -11.53
C ASN A 459 23.80 -6.40 -10.66
N LEU A 460 23.89 -7.57 -11.30
CA LEU A 460 23.94 -8.85 -10.59
C LEU A 460 25.21 -8.97 -9.72
N ALA A 461 26.37 -8.61 -10.26
CA ALA A 461 27.63 -8.63 -9.53
C ALA A 461 27.61 -7.69 -8.31
N LEU A 462 27.01 -6.51 -8.46
CA LEU A 462 26.83 -5.57 -7.35
C LEU A 462 25.90 -6.14 -6.27
N TRP A 463 24.81 -6.82 -6.64
CA TRP A 463 23.93 -7.50 -5.67
C TRP A 463 24.65 -8.63 -4.93
N LEU A 464 25.46 -9.43 -5.64
CA LEU A 464 26.31 -10.45 -5.02
C LEU A 464 27.34 -9.83 -4.08
N GLY A 465 27.91 -8.67 -4.44
CA GLY A 465 28.79 -7.89 -3.58
C GLY A 465 28.11 -7.40 -2.30
N VAL A 466 26.86 -6.91 -2.40
CA VAL A 466 26.05 -6.53 -1.22
C VAL A 466 25.81 -7.75 -0.32
N LEU A 467 25.45 -8.90 -0.90
CA LEU A 467 25.23 -10.14 -0.15
C LEU A 467 26.51 -10.60 0.55
N ALA A 468 27.64 -10.62 -0.16
CA ALA A 468 28.94 -10.96 0.37
C ALA A 468 29.37 -10.01 1.50
N GLY A 469 29.12 -8.71 1.34
CA GLY A 469 29.37 -7.69 2.37
C GLY A 469 28.55 -7.94 3.64
N ILE A 470 27.26 -8.26 3.51
CA ILE A 470 26.40 -8.59 4.65
C ILE A 470 26.93 -9.84 5.38
N ILE A 471 27.31 -10.88 4.64
CA ILE A 471 27.85 -12.13 5.20
C ILE A 471 29.18 -11.86 5.93
N ALA A 472 30.10 -11.12 5.31
CA ALA A 472 31.40 -10.79 5.88
C ALA A 472 31.29 -9.95 7.17
N LEU A 473 30.41 -8.95 7.16
CA LEU A 473 30.18 -8.10 8.33
C LEU A 473 29.46 -8.87 9.45
N ARG A 474 28.56 -9.82 9.12
CA ARG A 474 27.94 -10.72 10.10
C ARG A 474 28.98 -11.64 10.76
N HIS A 475 29.92 -12.18 10.00
CA HIS A 475 31.03 -12.97 10.56
C HIS A 475 31.91 -12.13 11.49
N ARG A 476 32.24 -10.89 11.13
CA ARG A 476 33.00 -9.99 12.02
C ARG A 476 32.25 -9.59 13.29
N SER A 477 30.93 -9.46 13.23
CA SER A 477 30.10 -9.12 14.39
C SER A 477 29.86 -10.29 15.35
N SER A 478 30.13 -11.53 14.93
CA SER A 478 30.02 -12.73 15.79
C SER A 478 31.36 -13.13 16.43
N SER A 479 32.46 -12.54 15.96
CA SER A 479 33.82 -12.71 16.52
C SER A 479 34.23 -11.62 17.51
N VAL A 480 33.35 -10.66 17.81
CA VAL A 480 33.50 -9.59 18.83
C VAL A 480 32.39 -9.77 19.84
#